data_AF-A0A7W1AQQ7-F1
#
_entry.id   AF-A0A7W1AQQ7-F1
#
_cell.length_a   1.000
_cell.length_b   1.000
_cell.length_c   1.000
_cell.angle_alpha   90.00
_cell.angle_beta   90.00
_cell.angle_gamma   90.00
#
_symmetry.space_group_name_H-M   'P 1'
#
loop_
_entity.id
_entity.type
_entity.pdbx_description
1 polymer ?
#
loop_
_entity_poly.entity_id
_entity_poly.type
_entity_poly.pdbx_seq_one_letter_code
_entity_poly.pdbx_strand_id
1 'polypeptide(L)'
;MRQVTVDTVISASPEEVFDFVADLSQRPSFCDHYLKDYRLARANPVGMGAAARFLLDGPVFRERAGLAVVECERPRRIVEEGSMGRRGRSRLAAVYEFFQEEDGKTRVQLTTHSEPATAIDRLRQRGAHGWVKRQTNKALDRLKQTLEEPGREPLTRVTMAGYDPAKAPRFGGHVPARRKPASADG
;
A
#
# COMPACT_ATOMS: atom_id res chain seq x y z
N MET A 1 15.75 1.18 16.42
CA MET A 1 15.29 1.05 15.03
C MET A 1 15.73 -0.31 14.49
N ARG A 2 14.86 -1.07 13.82
CA ARG A 2 15.25 -2.28 13.06
C ARG A 2 14.97 -2.05 11.59
N GLN A 3 15.98 -2.30 10.77
CA GLN A 3 15.95 -2.17 9.32
C GLN A 3 15.95 -3.56 8.67
N VAL A 4 15.16 -3.72 7.61
CA VAL A 4 15.22 -4.85 6.69
C VAL A 4 15.42 -4.27 5.30
N THR A 5 16.47 -4.71 4.61
CA THR A 5 16.67 -4.41 3.19
C THR A 5 16.59 -5.71 2.40
N VAL A 6 15.85 -5.67 1.30
CA VAL A 6 15.72 -6.74 0.31
C VAL A 6 15.78 -6.11 -1.07
N ASP A 7 16.19 -6.88 -2.08
CA ASP A 7 16.24 -6.40 -3.45
C ASP A 7 15.88 -7.52 -4.44
N THR A 8 15.51 -7.11 -5.66
CA THR A 8 15.31 -8.00 -6.80
C THR A 8 15.66 -7.27 -8.10
N VAL A 9 15.94 -8.02 -9.16
CA VAL A 9 16.17 -7.47 -10.52
C VAL A 9 14.98 -7.84 -11.40
N ILE A 10 14.39 -6.83 -12.03
CA ILE A 10 13.19 -6.90 -12.87
C ILE A 10 13.57 -6.52 -14.30
N SER A 11 13.10 -7.30 -15.26
CA SER A 11 13.31 -7.08 -16.70
C SER A 11 12.34 -6.03 -17.26
N ALA A 12 12.40 -4.82 -16.69
CA ALA A 12 11.65 -3.64 -17.09
C ALA A 12 12.45 -2.37 -16.77
N SER A 13 12.15 -1.27 -17.48
CA SER A 13 12.82 0.02 -17.27
C SER A 13 12.55 0.60 -15.87
N PRO A 14 13.46 1.40 -15.30
CA PRO A 14 13.24 2.00 -13.98
C PRO A 14 11.98 2.84 -13.91
N GLU A 15 11.66 3.54 -15.00
CA GLU A 15 10.43 4.30 -15.18
C GLU A 15 9.18 3.43 -15.01
N GLU A 16 9.14 2.28 -15.68
CA GLU A 16 7.99 1.39 -15.67
C GLU A 16 7.78 0.75 -14.30
N VAL A 17 8.86 0.28 -13.68
CA VAL A 17 8.81 -0.28 -12.32
C VAL A 17 8.43 0.79 -11.31
N PHE A 18 9.02 1.99 -11.42
CA PHE A 18 8.72 3.12 -10.55
C PHE A 18 7.25 3.51 -10.65
N ASP A 19 6.73 3.72 -11.87
CA ASP A 19 5.35 4.15 -12.10
C ASP A 19 4.35 3.13 -11.54
N PHE A 20 4.68 1.84 -11.64
CA PHE A 20 3.88 0.77 -11.05
C PHE A 20 3.88 0.81 -9.51
N VAL A 21 5.05 1.00 -8.88
CA VAL A 21 5.17 1.04 -7.41
C VAL A 21 4.56 2.32 -6.83
N ALA A 22 4.71 3.44 -7.53
CA ALA A 22 4.19 4.75 -7.15
C ALA A 22 2.64 4.83 -7.18
N ASP A 23 1.98 3.97 -7.94
CA ASP A 23 0.52 3.82 -7.93
C ASP A 23 0.08 2.86 -6.80
N LEU A 24 -0.37 3.41 -5.68
CA LEU A 24 -0.87 2.64 -4.55
C LEU A 24 -2.11 1.80 -4.90
N SER A 25 -2.83 2.08 -5.99
CA SER A 25 -3.94 1.23 -6.43
C SER A 25 -3.47 -0.14 -6.94
N GLN A 26 -2.19 -0.26 -7.35
CA GLN A 26 -1.56 -1.51 -7.78
C GLN A 26 -1.05 -2.35 -6.60
N ARG A 27 -0.88 -1.75 -5.41
CA ARG A 27 -0.27 -2.43 -4.25
C ARG A 27 -0.85 -3.83 -3.94
N PRO A 28 -2.17 -4.06 -4.05
CA PRO A 28 -2.73 -5.39 -3.80
C PRO A 28 -2.20 -6.48 -4.74
N SER A 29 -1.80 -6.17 -5.97
CA SER A 29 -1.32 -7.18 -6.93
C SER A 29 -0.07 -7.93 -6.45
N PHE A 30 0.75 -7.28 -5.63
CA PHE A 30 2.00 -7.87 -5.12
C PHE A 30 2.10 -7.95 -3.60
N CYS A 31 1.18 -7.34 -2.84
CA CYS A 31 1.21 -7.33 -1.37
C CYS A 31 -0.01 -7.96 -0.67
N ASP A 32 -1.01 -8.48 -1.40
CA ASP A 32 -2.24 -9.05 -0.81
C ASP A 32 -2.00 -10.24 0.14
N HIS A 33 -0.84 -10.90 0.09
CA HIS A 33 -0.50 -12.04 0.95
C HIS A 33 -0.35 -11.65 2.42
N TYR A 34 -0.07 -10.38 2.73
CA TYR A 34 0.10 -9.89 4.10
C TYR A 34 -0.57 -8.54 4.38
N LEU A 35 -0.99 -7.80 3.33
CA LEU A 35 -1.81 -6.59 3.44
C LEU A 35 -3.28 -6.94 3.14
N LYS A 36 -4.08 -7.09 4.19
CA LYS A 36 -5.53 -7.36 4.10
C LYS A 36 -6.33 -6.07 4.22
N ASP A 37 -7.61 -6.10 3.85
CA ASP A 37 -8.51 -4.93 3.90
C ASP A 37 -7.92 -3.66 3.26
N TYR A 38 -7.15 -3.81 2.18
CA TYR A 38 -6.44 -2.70 1.55
C TYR A 38 -7.44 -1.70 0.95
N ARG A 39 -7.29 -0.42 1.31
CA ARG A 39 -8.12 0.68 0.81
C ARG A 39 -7.28 1.93 0.62
N LEU A 40 -7.52 2.63 -0.49
CA LEU A 40 -6.98 3.97 -0.68
C LEU A 40 -7.56 4.93 0.36
N ALA A 41 -6.72 5.79 0.92
CA ALA A 41 -7.08 6.81 1.90
C ALA A 41 -7.20 8.22 1.28
N ARG A 42 -6.85 8.36 0.00
CA ARG A 42 -6.90 9.59 -0.79
C ARG A 42 -7.40 9.26 -2.20
N ALA A 43 -7.98 10.27 -2.86
CA ALA A 43 -8.51 10.13 -4.21
C ALA A 43 -7.40 9.99 -5.27
N ASN A 44 -6.28 10.71 -5.10
CA ASN A 44 -5.08 10.48 -5.90
C ASN A 44 -4.30 9.27 -5.34
N PRO A 45 -4.19 8.16 -6.08
CA PRO A 45 -3.45 6.98 -5.63
C PRO A 45 -1.97 7.01 -6.03
N VAL A 46 -1.53 8.00 -6.82
CA VAL A 46 -0.20 7.99 -7.45
C VAL A 46 0.70 9.07 -6.87
N GLY A 47 1.94 8.68 -6.54
CA GLY A 47 3.03 9.59 -6.19
C GLY A 47 2.85 10.32 -4.86
N MET A 48 3.53 11.46 -4.71
CA MET A 48 3.55 12.24 -3.47
C MET A 48 2.14 12.56 -2.93
N GLY A 49 1.90 12.25 -1.67
CA GLY A 49 0.62 12.44 -0.99
C GLY A 49 -0.41 11.32 -1.21
N ALA A 50 -0.13 10.36 -2.10
CA ALA A 50 -0.93 9.13 -2.18
C ALA A 50 -0.88 8.39 -0.84
N ALA A 51 -2.00 7.84 -0.40
CA ALA A 51 -2.06 7.16 0.89
C ALA A 51 -3.03 5.99 0.88
N ALA A 52 -2.77 5.01 1.74
CA ALA A 52 -3.59 3.82 1.90
C ALA A 52 -3.68 3.36 3.35
N ARG A 53 -4.71 2.56 3.63
CA ARG A 53 -4.92 1.87 4.91
C ARG A 53 -5.12 0.39 4.66
N PHE A 54 -4.64 -0.43 5.58
CA PHE A 54 -4.70 -1.88 5.48
C PHE A 54 -4.58 -2.53 6.85
N LEU A 55 -4.78 -3.84 6.89
CA LEU A 55 -4.52 -4.72 8.02
C LEU A 55 -3.25 -5.52 7.71
N LEU A 56 -2.22 -5.37 8.55
CA LEU A 56 -1.06 -6.26 8.55
C LEU A 56 -1.47 -7.58 9.20
N ASP A 57 -1.46 -8.66 8.43
CA ASP A 57 -1.83 -10.00 8.89
C ASP A 57 -0.58 -10.86 9.12
N GLY A 58 -0.02 -10.74 10.32
CA GLY A 58 1.14 -11.51 10.77
C GLY A 58 0.73 -12.76 11.57
N PRO A 59 1.66 -13.72 11.76
CA PRO A 59 1.36 -15.00 12.41
C PRO A 59 0.94 -14.85 13.89
N VAL A 60 1.40 -13.80 14.56
CA VAL A 60 1.14 -13.54 15.99
C VAL A 60 0.55 -12.16 16.25
N PHE A 61 0.27 -11.39 15.19
CA PHE A 61 -0.27 -10.04 15.31
C PHE A 61 -1.16 -9.71 14.11
N ARG A 62 -2.21 -8.95 14.39
CA ARG A 62 -3.08 -8.34 13.37
C ARG A 62 -3.25 -6.88 13.71
N GLU A 63 -2.67 -6.00 12.91
CA GLU A 63 -2.66 -4.56 13.21
C GLU A 63 -3.10 -3.72 12.03
N ARG A 64 -4.03 -2.79 12.29
CA ARG A 64 -4.37 -1.76 11.32
C ARG A 64 -3.18 -0.83 11.17
N ALA A 65 -2.85 -0.54 9.93
CA ALA A 65 -1.80 0.38 9.55
C ALA A 65 -2.27 1.29 8.42
N GLY A 66 -1.56 2.39 8.25
CA GLY A 66 -1.67 3.23 7.08
C GLY A 66 -0.33 3.81 6.72
N LEU A 67 -0.19 4.15 5.44
CA LEU A 67 0.99 4.83 4.90
C LEU A 67 0.58 5.96 3.98
N ALA A 68 1.51 6.88 3.77
CA ALA A 68 1.47 7.90 2.74
C ALA A 68 2.83 7.98 2.05
N VAL A 69 2.83 8.25 0.76
CA VAL A 69 4.04 8.61 0.00
C VAL A 69 4.44 10.03 0.40
N VAL A 70 5.59 10.18 1.03
CA VAL A 70 6.12 11.47 1.50
C VAL A 70 7.21 12.01 0.59
N GLU A 71 7.88 11.15 -0.18
CA GLU A 71 8.87 11.51 -1.20
C GLU A 71 8.64 10.65 -2.45
N CYS A 72 8.75 11.25 -3.62
CA CYS A 72 8.53 10.57 -4.90
C CYS A 72 9.37 11.24 -5.98
N GLU A 73 10.58 10.72 -6.21
CA GLU A 73 11.56 11.23 -7.16
C GLU A 73 11.70 10.25 -8.32
N ARG A 74 10.95 10.48 -9.40
CA ARG A 74 10.95 9.59 -10.57
C ARG A 74 12.27 9.67 -11.36
N PRO A 75 12.87 8.55 -11.78
CA PRO A 75 12.52 7.16 -11.48
C PRO A 75 13.29 6.57 -10.28
N ARG A 76 14.01 7.39 -9.50
CA ARG A 76 15.06 6.93 -8.57
C ARG A 76 14.56 6.46 -7.20
N ARG A 77 13.54 7.10 -6.63
CA ARG A 77 13.24 6.93 -5.20
C ARG A 77 11.79 7.19 -4.80
N ILE A 78 11.25 6.35 -3.92
CA ILE A 78 9.96 6.57 -3.25
C ILE A 78 10.16 6.35 -1.75
N VAL A 79 9.68 7.29 -0.93
CA VAL A 79 9.62 7.13 0.53
C VAL A 79 8.17 7.12 0.98
N GLU A 80 7.80 6.06 1.68
CA GLU A 80 6.51 5.86 2.31
C GLU A 80 6.69 5.94 3.83
N GLU A 81 5.89 6.77 4.49
CA GLU A 81 5.83 6.83 5.95
C GLU A 81 4.45 6.41 6.42
N GLY A 82 4.41 5.74 7.57
CA GLY A 82 3.18 5.22 8.09
C GLY A 82 3.19 5.01 9.59
N SER A 83 2.04 4.55 10.06
CA SER A 83 1.87 4.14 11.44
C SER A 83 1.02 2.89 11.55
N MET A 84 1.24 2.12 12.61
CA MET A 84 0.47 0.91 12.93
C MET A 84 -0.02 0.92 14.38
N GLY A 85 -1.05 0.10 14.62
CA GLY A 85 -1.62 -0.14 15.94
C GLY A 85 -2.63 0.91 16.39
N ARG A 86 -3.30 0.65 17.52
CA ARG A 86 -4.30 1.57 18.11
C ARG A 86 -3.66 2.94 18.36
N ARG A 87 -4.25 4.01 17.78
CA ARG A 87 -3.76 5.40 17.80
C ARG A 87 -2.44 5.68 17.03
N GLY A 88 -2.00 4.80 16.12
CA GLY A 88 -0.79 5.05 15.31
C GLY A 88 0.50 5.07 16.14
N ARG A 89 0.56 4.22 17.17
CA ARG A 89 1.63 4.25 18.19
C ARG A 89 3.00 3.85 17.64
N SER A 90 3.06 2.96 16.65
CA SER A 90 4.33 2.50 16.08
C SER A 90 4.53 3.10 14.70
N ARG A 91 5.73 3.63 14.43
CA ARG A 91 6.10 4.19 13.13
C ARG A 91 6.67 3.12 12.21
N LEU A 92 6.30 3.19 10.94
CA LEU A 92 6.86 2.39 9.87
C LEU A 92 7.29 3.31 8.74
N ALA A 93 8.39 2.97 8.07
CA ALA A 93 8.77 3.60 6.83
C ALA A 93 9.21 2.53 5.82
N ALA A 94 8.96 2.77 4.55
CA ALA A 94 9.45 1.96 3.45
C ALA A 94 10.11 2.88 2.42
N VAL A 95 11.31 2.54 2.01
CA VAL A 95 12.09 3.26 1.01
C VAL A 95 12.32 2.33 -0.16
N TYR A 96 11.83 2.73 -1.32
CA TYR A 96 12.15 2.08 -2.58
C TYR A 96 13.23 2.89 -3.30
N GLU A 97 14.27 2.20 -3.74
CA GLU A 97 15.32 2.75 -4.59
C GLU A 97 15.42 1.92 -5.87
N PHE A 98 15.50 2.59 -7.00
CA PHE A 98 15.50 1.97 -8.31
C PHE A 98 16.82 2.30 -9.00
N PHE A 99 17.56 1.25 -9.35
CA PHE A 99 18.85 1.37 -10.02
C PHE A 99 18.72 0.80 -11.43
N GLN A 100 19.08 1.61 -12.42
CA GLN A 100 19.27 1.14 -13.78
C GLN A 100 20.40 0.10 -13.78
N GLU A 101 20.11 -1.08 -14.31
CA GLU A 101 21.08 -2.12 -14.61
C GLU A 101 21.26 -2.21 -16.14
N GLU A 102 22.18 -3.05 -16.59
CA GLU A 102 22.36 -3.33 -18.01
C GLU A 102 21.12 -4.00 -18.63
N ASP A 103 21.02 -4.00 -19.96
CA ASP A 103 19.93 -4.62 -20.74
C ASP A 103 18.51 -4.14 -20.40
N GLY A 104 18.35 -2.89 -19.97
CA GLY A 104 17.03 -2.34 -19.65
C GLY A 104 16.38 -2.97 -18.42
N LYS A 105 17.18 -3.59 -17.53
CA LYS A 105 16.72 -4.14 -16.26
C LYS A 105 16.80 -3.10 -15.15
N THR A 106 16.04 -3.33 -14.10
CA THR A 106 16.02 -2.48 -12.91
C THR A 106 16.25 -3.31 -11.67
N ARG A 107 17.22 -2.93 -10.85
CA ARG A 107 17.32 -3.43 -9.48
C ARG A 107 16.47 -2.56 -8.57
N VAL A 108 15.48 -3.18 -7.95
CA VAL A 108 14.60 -2.54 -6.97
C VAL A 108 15.08 -2.95 -5.59
N GLN A 109 15.51 -1.97 -4.79
CA GLN A 109 15.81 -2.18 -3.39
C GLN A 109 14.66 -1.63 -2.54
N LEU A 110 14.18 -2.45 -1.60
CA LEU A 110 13.20 -2.06 -0.59
C LEU A 110 13.82 -2.13 0.80
N THR A 111 13.92 -0.97 1.43
CA THR A 111 14.34 -0.85 2.83
C THR A 111 13.14 -0.49 3.71
N THR A 112 12.79 -1.36 4.66
CA THR A 112 11.71 -1.14 5.64
C THR A 112 12.30 -0.84 7.01
N HIS A 113 11.84 0.25 7.62
CA HIS A 113 12.17 0.66 8.97
C HIS A 113 10.96 0.48 9.89
N SER A 114 11.20 -0.04 11.09
CA SER A 114 10.19 -0.08 12.15
C SER A 114 10.75 0.40 13.48
N GLU A 115 9.97 1.27 14.14
CA GLU A 115 10.22 1.71 15.50
C GLU A 115 9.10 1.20 16.42
N PRO A 116 9.36 0.16 17.25
CA PRO A 116 8.39 -0.25 18.27
C PRO A 116 8.18 0.86 19.29
N ALA A 117 6.92 1.14 19.60
CA ALA A 117 6.55 2.04 20.68
C ALA A 117 6.85 1.47 22.09
N THR A 118 6.91 0.14 22.24
CA THR A 118 6.97 -0.52 23.56
C THR A 118 7.92 -1.73 23.64
N ALA A 119 8.44 -2.01 24.85
CA ALA A 119 9.33 -3.15 25.12
C ALA A 119 8.65 -4.53 24.94
N ILE A 120 7.32 -4.62 25.13
CA ILE A 120 6.52 -5.82 24.85
C ILE A 120 6.43 -6.10 23.34
N ASP A 121 6.36 -5.06 22.51
CA ASP A 121 6.45 -5.18 21.04
C ASP A 121 7.84 -5.65 20.63
N ARG A 122 8.89 -5.20 21.34
CA ARG A 122 10.28 -5.61 21.14
C ARG A 122 10.52 -7.11 21.43
N LEU A 123 9.76 -7.71 22.37
CA LEU A 123 9.83 -9.14 22.69
C LEU A 123 9.11 -10.02 21.65
N ARG A 124 7.97 -9.56 21.12
CA ARG A 124 7.28 -10.18 19.96
C ARG A 124 8.10 -10.06 18.65
N GLN A 125 9.03 -9.12 18.60
CA GLN A 125 9.83 -8.80 17.41
C GLN A 125 10.97 -9.77 17.08
N ARG A 126 11.30 -10.77 17.90
CA ARG A 126 12.34 -11.76 17.51
C ARG A 126 11.99 -12.48 16.20
N GLY A 127 10.69 -12.70 15.92
CA GLY A 127 10.21 -13.23 14.64
C GLY A 127 9.76 -12.18 13.62
N ALA A 128 9.48 -10.94 14.04
CA ALA A 128 8.92 -9.91 13.16
C ALA A 128 9.90 -9.46 12.07
N HIS A 129 11.20 -9.37 12.37
CA HIS A 129 12.22 -9.00 11.37
C HIS A 129 12.31 -10.05 10.24
N GLY A 130 12.41 -11.32 10.61
CA GLY A 130 12.40 -12.42 9.65
C GLY A 130 11.08 -12.52 8.88
N TRP A 131 9.95 -12.26 9.53
CA TRP A 131 8.65 -12.20 8.87
C TRP A 131 8.58 -11.04 7.86
N VAL A 132 8.97 -9.82 8.24
CA VAL A 132 9.01 -8.65 7.34
C VAL A 132 9.89 -8.97 6.14
N LYS A 133 11.12 -9.46 6.37
CA LYS A 133 12.04 -9.86 5.29
C LYS A 133 11.41 -10.88 4.34
N ARG A 134 10.72 -11.89 4.86
CA ARG A 134 10.02 -12.89 4.04
C ARG A 134 8.86 -12.28 3.25
N GLN A 135 8.06 -11.41 3.85
CA GLN A 135 6.92 -10.80 3.16
C GLN A 135 7.37 -9.81 2.09
N THR A 136 8.40 -9.00 2.37
CA THR A 136 8.95 -8.02 1.42
C THR A 136 9.70 -8.69 0.28
N ASN A 137 10.45 -9.76 0.53
CA ASN A 137 11.01 -10.61 -0.54
C ASN A 137 9.91 -11.14 -1.46
N LYS A 138 8.88 -11.78 -0.88
CA LYS A 138 7.76 -12.32 -1.65
C LYS A 138 6.99 -11.23 -2.41
N ALA A 139 6.91 -10.02 -1.86
CA ALA A 139 6.31 -8.88 -2.54
C ALA A 139 7.14 -8.43 -3.75
N LEU A 140 8.46 -8.33 -3.62
CA LEU A 140 9.35 -8.02 -4.75
C LEU A 140 9.33 -9.13 -5.82
N ASP A 141 9.29 -10.39 -5.42
CA ASP A 141 9.15 -11.52 -6.37
C ASP A 141 7.84 -11.45 -7.15
N ARG A 142 6.74 -11.08 -6.49
CA ARG A 142 5.43 -10.89 -7.15
C ARG A 142 5.39 -9.65 -8.04
N LEU A 143 6.04 -8.56 -7.62
CA LEU A 143 6.20 -7.38 -8.45
C LEU A 143 6.95 -7.73 -9.74
N LYS A 144 8.04 -8.48 -9.62
CA LYS A 144 8.81 -9.00 -10.76
C LYS A 144 7.91 -9.82 -11.70
N GLN A 145 7.19 -10.81 -11.18
CA GLN A 145 6.27 -11.64 -11.98
C GLN A 145 5.20 -10.80 -12.68
N THR A 146 4.65 -9.79 -11.99
CA THR A 146 3.60 -8.92 -12.56
C THR A 146 4.10 -8.11 -13.74
N LEU A 147 5.35 -7.63 -13.70
CA LEU A 147 5.95 -6.81 -14.74
C LEU A 147 6.57 -7.66 -15.88
N GLU A 148 7.10 -8.84 -15.59
CA GLU A 148 7.70 -9.72 -16.59
C GLU A 148 6.67 -10.62 -17.32
N GLU A 149 5.52 -10.91 -16.70
CA GLU A 149 4.45 -11.73 -17.28
C GLU A 149 3.11 -10.95 -17.36
N PRO A 150 3.00 -9.89 -18.19
CA PRO A 150 1.75 -9.15 -18.35
C PRO A 150 0.71 -10.02 -19.08
N GLY A 151 -0.08 -10.82 -18.34
CA GLY A 151 -1.12 -11.65 -18.94
C GLY A 151 -1.91 -12.63 -18.05
N ARG A 152 -1.58 -12.79 -16.75
CA ARG A 152 -2.33 -13.67 -15.84
C ARG A 152 -3.39 -12.90 -15.04
N GLU A 153 -4.63 -12.96 -15.54
CA GLU A 153 -5.88 -12.44 -14.94
C GLU A 153 -5.91 -10.92 -14.63
N PRO A 154 -7.10 -10.29 -14.62
CA PRO A 154 -7.20 -8.88 -14.23
C PRO A 154 -6.65 -8.67 -12.82
N LEU A 155 -5.50 -8.01 -12.72
CA LEU A 155 -4.90 -7.63 -11.44
C LEU A 155 -5.97 -6.91 -10.61
N THR A 156 -6.15 -7.33 -9.35
CA THR A 156 -7.15 -6.74 -8.45
C THR A 156 -6.77 -5.29 -8.15
N ARG A 157 -7.19 -4.39 -9.02
CA ARG A 157 -7.04 -2.94 -8.84
C ARG A 157 -8.15 -2.49 -7.90
N VAL A 158 -7.77 -2.05 -6.71
CA VAL A 158 -8.75 -1.57 -5.72
C VAL A 158 -9.17 -0.16 -6.11
N THR A 159 -10.38 -0.04 -6.65
CA THR A 159 -11.10 1.22 -6.77
C THR A 159 -11.71 1.58 -5.41
N MET A 160 -11.78 2.87 -5.07
CA MET A 160 -12.35 3.31 -3.81
C MET A 160 -13.79 2.79 -3.64
N ALA A 161 -14.02 1.95 -2.63
CA ALA A 161 -15.37 1.62 -2.20
C ALA A 161 -16.07 2.90 -1.71
N GLY A 162 -16.93 3.45 -2.56
CA GLY A 162 -17.74 4.65 -2.30
C GLY A 162 -17.88 5.62 -3.48
N TYR A 163 -17.10 5.47 -4.57
CA TYR A 163 -17.20 6.36 -5.73
C TYR A 163 -17.51 5.58 -7.01
N ASP A 164 -18.80 5.50 -7.33
CA ASP A 164 -19.29 5.16 -8.67
C ASP A 164 -19.44 6.47 -9.47
N PRO A 165 -18.62 6.75 -10.48
CA PRO A 165 -18.71 7.99 -11.26
C PRO A 165 -20.05 8.11 -12.01
N ALA A 166 -20.78 7.02 -12.24
CA ALA A 166 -22.13 7.04 -12.80
C ALA A 166 -23.21 7.44 -11.77
N LYS A 167 -22.88 7.42 -10.47
CA LYS A 167 -23.77 7.80 -9.35
C LYS A 167 -23.26 8.99 -8.53
N ALA A 168 -22.18 9.64 -8.99
CA ALA A 168 -21.70 10.85 -8.35
C ALA A 168 -22.81 11.93 -8.39
N PRO A 169 -23.14 12.59 -7.27
CA PRO A 169 -24.02 13.74 -7.30
C PRO A 169 -23.40 14.78 -8.22
N ARG A 170 -24.05 15.04 -9.35
CA ARG A 170 -23.71 16.20 -10.18
C ARG A 170 -24.02 17.42 -9.32
N PHE A 171 -23.00 18.25 -9.07
CA PHE A 171 -23.20 19.53 -8.40
C PHE A 171 -24.40 20.25 -9.04
N GLY A 172 -25.45 20.50 -8.25
CA GLY A 172 -26.71 21.13 -8.69
C GLY A 172 -28.00 20.28 -8.61
N GLY A 173 -27.94 19.00 -8.24
CA GLY A 173 -29.14 18.16 -8.09
C GLY A 173 -29.85 18.33 -6.72
N HIS A 174 -31.02 18.95 -6.72
CA HIS A 174 -31.89 19.12 -5.54
C HIS A 174 -32.30 17.75 -4.95
N VAL A 175 -32.04 17.50 -3.66
CA VAL A 175 -32.63 16.36 -2.93
C VAL A 175 -34.02 16.80 -2.44
N PRO A 176 -35.14 16.14 -2.82
CA PRO A 176 -36.43 16.46 -2.22
C PRO A 176 -36.50 15.91 -0.79
N ALA A 177 -36.97 16.75 0.13
CA ALA A 177 -37.12 16.40 1.54
C ALA A 177 -38.13 15.25 1.73
N ARG A 178 -37.71 14.25 2.51
CA ARG A 178 -38.51 13.07 2.85
C ARG A 178 -39.66 13.50 3.78
N ARG A 179 -40.91 13.46 3.30
CA ARG A 179 -42.11 13.78 4.08
C ARG A 179 -42.35 12.70 5.15
N LYS A 180 -42.58 13.11 6.42
CA LYS A 180 -43.01 12.22 7.51
C LYS A 180 -44.43 11.68 7.23
N PRO A 181 -44.74 10.41 7.54
CA PRO A 181 -46.12 9.93 7.51
C PRO A 181 -46.91 10.52 8.68
N ALA A 182 -48.14 10.94 8.39
CA ALA A 182 -49.10 11.43 9.37
C ALA A 182 -49.57 10.27 10.27
N SER A 183 -49.62 10.54 11.56
CA SER A 183 -50.35 9.78 12.58
C SER A 183 -51.83 9.74 12.23
N ALA A 184 -52.43 8.55 12.26
CA ALA A 184 -53.88 8.37 12.25
C ALA A 184 -54.29 7.78 13.59
N ASP A 185 -55.09 8.56 14.32
CA ASP A 185 -55.88 8.14 15.48
C ASP A 185 -56.93 7.10 15.06
N GLY A 186 -57.21 6.18 15.99
CA GLY A 186 -58.33 5.24 15.97
C GLY A 186 -58.59 4.78 17.40
#